data_AF-A0A962CIL7-F1
#
_entry.id   AF-A0A962CIL7-F1
#
_cell.length_a   1.000
_cell.length_b   1.000
_cell.length_c   1.000
_cell.angle_alpha   90.00
_cell.angle_beta   90.00
_cell.angle_gamma   90.00
#
_symmetry.space_group_name_H-M   'P 1'
#
loop_
_entity.id
_entity.type
_entity.pdbx_description
1 polymer ?
#
loop_
_entity_poly.entity_id
_entity_poly.type
_entity_poly.pdbx_seq_one_letter_code
_entity_poly.pdbx_strand_id
1 'polypeptide(L)'
;IGIPESFHASIFQPFAQVDQGPGRRFGGTGLGLAFSRQIVELMGGELLFESKPGKGSRFWFDVTLARSAAAEAAPAEARSTPPPEVAERLRILVAEDNETNLMLLHELLVGEGHEVTTCASGMAALDALAEQDFDLLLLDYNLGDMDGVRLLQTYRFGRIDAAPAMFLTADTSQQTAIRLRECGAVGVMYKPITLARLRMAIRDLGKVADPGAVFDVSDPTPPMDAGPRQTRPVLTAIVASPIDASVIEELKQVSSRPEFFPNLLLEACNDIRRNVGQISAALAERHYAAVRDAAHALKGVSGDVGAVRLVALAGNLMAATREELETAHLRWSADLAEATRVTIIALQKELPEGSVALSADAAASLQLD
;
A
#
# COMPACT_ATOMS: atom_id res chain seq x y z
N ILE A 1 -0.44 -7.96 33.05
CA ILE A 1 -1.78 -7.75 32.46
C ILE A 1 -2.49 -6.75 33.35
N GLY A 2 -2.97 -5.61 32.82
CA GLY A 2 -3.39 -4.44 33.61
C GLY A 2 -2.24 -3.45 33.90
N ILE A 3 -2.59 -2.17 34.11
CA ILE A 3 -1.70 -1.01 34.26
C ILE A 3 -1.73 -0.54 35.72
N PRO A 4 -0.56 -0.30 36.36
CA PRO A 4 -0.49 0.25 37.72
C PRO A 4 -1.16 1.62 37.83
N GLU A 5 -1.89 1.87 38.92
CA GLU A 5 -2.57 3.15 39.17
C GLU A 5 -1.59 4.35 39.13
N SER A 6 -0.35 4.14 39.57
CA SER A 6 0.72 5.14 39.50
C SER A 6 1.06 5.61 38.08
N PHE A 7 0.68 4.85 37.06
CA PHE A 7 0.97 5.13 35.66
C PHE A 7 -0.26 5.58 34.84
N HIS A 8 -1.43 5.66 35.47
CA HIS A 8 -2.68 6.02 34.79
C HIS A 8 -2.65 7.45 34.22
N ALA A 9 -2.04 8.39 34.94
CA ALA A 9 -1.95 9.79 34.51
C ALA A 9 -0.98 10.02 33.35
N SER A 10 0.07 9.19 33.24
CA SER A 10 1.14 9.33 32.24
C SER A 10 0.91 8.50 30.99
N ILE A 11 -0.07 7.59 30.97
CA ILE A 11 -0.20 6.58 29.91
C ILE A 11 -0.43 7.16 28.50
N PHE A 12 -1.02 8.35 28.41
CA PHE A 12 -1.26 9.05 27.15
C PHE A 12 -0.19 10.11 26.85
N GLN A 13 0.80 10.29 27.73
CA GLN A 13 1.89 11.20 27.47
C GLN A 13 2.85 10.58 26.45
N PRO A 14 3.34 11.36 25.48
CA PRO A 14 4.37 10.90 24.56
C PRO A 14 5.56 10.31 25.31
N PHE A 15 6.07 9.17 24.84
CA PHE A 15 7.25 8.48 25.38
C PHE A 15 7.10 7.91 26.80
N ALA A 16 5.90 7.93 27.38
CA ALA A 16 5.69 7.36 28.70
C ALA A 16 5.70 5.82 28.65
N GLN A 17 6.50 5.20 29.52
CA GLN A 17 6.53 3.75 29.73
C GLN A 17 6.47 3.40 31.22
N VAL A 18 5.72 2.34 31.58
CA VAL A 18 5.80 1.76 32.93
C VAL A 18 7.18 1.13 33.09
N ASP A 19 7.94 1.53 34.13
CA ASP A 19 9.25 0.97 34.46
C ASP A 19 9.21 -0.57 34.39
N GLN A 20 9.97 -1.12 33.45
CA GLN A 20 10.10 -2.55 33.28
C GLN A 20 11.22 -3.01 34.22
N GLY A 21 10.85 -3.78 35.25
CA GLY A 21 11.85 -4.46 36.10
C GLY A 21 12.85 -5.29 35.26
N PRO A 22 13.95 -5.77 35.87
CA PRO A 22 15.17 -6.22 35.19
C PRO A 22 15.07 -7.49 34.30
N GLY A 23 13.87 -7.90 33.87
CA GLY A 23 13.63 -9.12 33.10
C GLY A 23 12.66 -9.01 31.92
N ARG A 24 12.22 -7.82 31.48
CA ARG A 24 11.35 -7.69 30.28
C ARG A 24 12.00 -6.87 29.17
N ARG A 25 12.34 -7.56 28.06
CA ARG A 25 13.01 -7.03 26.85
C ARG A 25 12.07 -6.40 25.81
N PHE A 26 10.80 -6.14 26.14
CA PHE A 26 9.80 -5.65 25.17
C PHE A 26 9.15 -4.36 25.67
N GLY A 27 9.56 -3.21 25.10
CA GLY A 27 8.95 -1.90 25.35
C GLY A 27 8.80 -1.11 24.05
N GLY A 28 7.56 -0.94 23.57
CA GLY A 28 7.24 -0.09 22.40
C GLY A 28 7.46 1.40 22.68
N THR A 29 7.40 2.30 21.69
CA THR A 29 7.82 3.73 21.77
C THR A 29 7.19 4.58 22.87
N GLY A 30 6.16 4.10 23.57
CA GLY A 30 5.33 4.93 24.46
C GLY A 30 4.47 5.95 23.70
N LEU A 31 4.50 5.93 22.36
CA LEU A 31 3.77 6.88 21.54
C LEU A 31 2.42 6.36 21.03
N GLY A 32 2.22 5.04 21.01
CA GLY A 32 1.01 4.44 20.43
C GLY A 32 -0.29 4.99 21.03
N LEU A 33 -0.36 5.13 22.36
CA LEU A 33 -1.54 5.67 23.03
C LEU A 33 -1.65 7.20 22.92
N ALA A 34 -0.53 7.92 22.80
CA ALA A 34 -0.52 9.35 22.54
C ALA A 34 -1.08 9.66 21.14
N PHE A 35 -0.71 8.88 20.12
CA PHE A 35 -1.26 9.01 18.77
C PHE A 35 -2.72 8.56 18.69
N SER A 36 -3.08 7.43 19.31
CA SER A 36 -4.49 7.02 19.37
C SER A 36 -5.36 8.11 19.99
N ARG A 37 -4.86 8.81 21.02
CA ARG A 37 -5.56 9.95 21.63
C ARG A 37 -5.69 11.11 20.64
N GLN A 38 -4.60 11.51 19.98
CA GLN A 38 -4.62 12.60 19.00
C GLN A 38 -5.58 12.34 17.84
N ILE A 39 -5.58 11.12 17.29
CA ILE A 39 -6.48 10.73 16.19
C ILE A 39 -7.94 10.82 16.65
N VAL A 40 -8.25 10.28 17.83
CA VAL A 40 -9.60 10.32 18.40
C VAL A 40 -10.05 11.76 18.68
N GLU A 41 -9.16 12.61 19.20
CA GLU A 41 -9.42 14.04 19.44
C GLU A 41 -9.65 14.80 18.13
N LEU A 42 -8.87 14.51 17.07
CA LEU A 42 -9.08 15.07 15.73
C LEU A 42 -10.42 14.65 15.12
N MET A 43 -10.89 13.44 15.47
CA MET A 43 -12.22 12.93 15.10
C MET A 43 -13.34 13.47 16.03
N GLY A 44 -13.04 14.40 16.93
CA GLY A 44 -13.99 15.01 17.85
C GLY A 44 -14.47 14.08 18.98
N GLY A 45 -13.73 12.99 19.23
CA GLY A 45 -13.99 12.05 20.32
C GLY A 45 -13.01 12.20 21.49
N GLU A 46 -13.19 11.37 22.51
CA GLU A 46 -12.29 11.28 23.67
C GLU A 46 -11.85 9.82 23.90
N LEU A 47 -10.55 9.58 24.05
CA LEU A 47 -9.99 8.26 24.36
C LEU A 47 -9.94 8.02 25.87
N LEU A 48 -10.73 7.04 26.32
CA LEU A 48 -10.93 6.65 27.71
C LEU A 48 -10.32 5.28 28.00
N PHE A 49 -10.05 4.99 29.27
CA PHE A 49 -9.57 3.68 29.70
C PHE A 49 -9.95 3.33 31.13
N GLU A 50 -9.97 2.03 31.40
CA GLU A 50 -10.11 1.40 32.71
C GLU A 50 -9.06 0.29 32.80
N SER A 51 -8.32 0.25 33.89
CA SER A 51 -7.33 -0.81 34.07
C SER A 51 -7.20 -1.24 35.51
N LYS A 52 -7.04 -2.56 35.71
CA LYS A 52 -6.77 -3.15 37.02
C LYS A 52 -5.58 -4.11 36.90
N PRO A 53 -4.49 -3.90 37.68
CA PRO A 53 -3.37 -4.82 37.72
C PRO A 53 -3.82 -6.27 37.95
N GLY A 54 -3.28 -7.19 37.17
CA GLY A 54 -3.64 -8.62 37.18
C GLY A 54 -4.93 -8.99 36.45
N LYS A 55 -5.82 -8.03 36.15
CA LYS A 55 -7.14 -8.29 35.51
C LYS A 55 -7.24 -7.83 34.06
N GLY A 56 -6.44 -6.87 33.64
CA GLY A 56 -6.42 -6.36 32.26
C GLY A 56 -6.72 -4.88 32.15
N SER A 57 -6.78 -4.40 30.91
CA SER A 57 -7.04 -3.01 30.57
C SER A 57 -8.10 -2.97 29.48
N ARG A 58 -9.03 -2.02 29.59
CA ARG A 58 -10.05 -1.68 28.60
C ARG A 58 -9.79 -0.26 28.14
N PHE A 59 -9.67 -0.05 26.84
CA PHE A 59 -9.60 1.27 26.22
C PHE A 59 -10.82 1.42 25.30
N TRP A 60 -11.42 2.60 25.26
CA TRP A 60 -12.54 2.87 24.36
C TRP A 60 -12.61 4.36 24.06
N PHE A 61 -13.29 4.71 22.98
CA PHE A 61 -13.60 6.08 22.63
C PHE A 61 -14.95 6.12 21.94
N ASP A 62 -15.59 7.27 22.00
CA ASP A 62 -16.81 7.55 21.26
C ASP A 62 -16.46 8.63 20.22
N VAL A 63 -16.72 8.36 18.94
CA VAL A 63 -16.54 9.32 17.83
C VAL A 63 -17.85 9.43 17.07
N THR A 64 -18.17 10.65 16.65
CA THR A 64 -19.37 10.91 15.86
C THR A 64 -19.01 10.79 14.39
N LEU A 65 -19.40 9.68 13.78
CA LEU A 65 -19.21 9.46 12.35
C LEU A 65 -20.54 9.65 11.61
N ALA A 66 -20.46 10.25 10.42
CA ALA A 66 -21.54 10.19 9.46
C ALA A 66 -21.86 8.70 9.21
N ARG A 67 -23.13 8.31 9.34
CA ARG A 67 -23.53 7.03 8.74
C ARG A 67 -23.34 7.23 7.26
N SER A 68 -22.53 6.40 6.62
CA SER A 68 -22.82 6.09 5.23
C SER A 68 -24.27 5.63 5.18
N ALA A 69 -25.06 6.16 4.24
CA ALA A 69 -26.37 5.60 3.98
C ALA A 69 -26.17 4.09 3.92
N ALA A 70 -26.91 3.33 4.73
CA ALA A 70 -27.04 1.93 4.41
C ALA A 70 -27.44 1.94 2.95
N ALA A 71 -26.66 1.31 2.08
CA ALA A 71 -27.28 0.74 0.91
C ALA A 71 -28.42 -0.06 1.53
N GLU A 72 -29.65 0.46 1.44
CA GLU A 72 -30.80 -0.40 1.53
C GLU A 72 -30.40 -1.57 0.64
N ALA A 73 -30.31 -2.74 1.23
CA ALA A 73 -30.37 -3.97 0.48
C ALA A 73 -31.74 -3.93 -0.19
N ALA A 74 -31.83 -3.14 -1.27
CA ALA A 74 -32.82 -3.32 -2.28
C ALA A 74 -32.76 -4.81 -2.61
N PRO A 75 -33.91 -5.49 -2.75
CA PRO A 75 -33.89 -6.82 -3.32
C PRO A 75 -32.99 -6.75 -4.54
N ALA A 76 -32.08 -7.71 -4.68
CA ALA A 76 -31.26 -7.88 -5.86
C ALA A 76 -32.17 -8.22 -7.06
N GLU A 77 -33.03 -7.28 -7.45
CA GLU A 77 -33.52 -7.17 -8.79
C GLU A 77 -32.30 -6.74 -9.58
N ALA A 78 -31.77 -7.71 -10.31
CA ALA A 78 -30.81 -7.53 -11.36
C ALA A 78 -31.25 -6.35 -12.22
N ARG A 79 -30.77 -5.15 -11.88
CA ARG A 79 -30.40 -4.18 -12.89
C ARG A 79 -29.22 -4.82 -13.60
N SER A 80 -29.55 -5.69 -14.54
CA SER A 80 -28.72 -5.97 -15.68
C SER A 80 -28.48 -4.63 -16.37
N THR A 81 -27.53 -3.86 -15.83
CA THR A 81 -26.64 -3.14 -16.71
C THR A 81 -26.21 -4.19 -17.73
N PRO A 82 -26.45 -3.97 -19.04
CA PRO A 82 -25.86 -4.86 -20.04
C PRO A 82 -24.39 -5.04 -19.66
N PRO A 83 -23.83 -6.26 -19.77
CA PRO A 83 -22.42 -6.48 -19.48
C PRO A 83 -21.65 -5.33 -20.13
N PRO A 84 -20.75 -4.65 -19.38
CA PRO A 84 -20.03 -3.52 -19.95
C PRO A 84 -19.52 -3.98 -21.31
N GLU A 85 -19.85 -3.22 -22.36
CA GLU A 85 -19.23 -3.44 -23.67
C GLU A 85 -17.77 -3.67 -23.39
N VAL A 86 -17.28 -4.85 -23.78
CA VAL A 86 -15.90 -5.28 -23.57
C VAL A 86 -15.03 -4.07 -23.89
N ALA A 87 -14.37 -3.51 -22.86
CA ALA A 87 -13.47 -2.39 -23.08
C ALA A 87 -12.56 -2.82 -24.24
N GLU A 88 -12.47 -1.99 -25.29
CA GLU A 88 -11.69 -2.37 -26.47
C GLU A 88 -10.32 -2.88 -26.02
N ARG A 89 -9.89 -4.00 -26.60
CA ARG A 89 -8.60 -4.60 -26.24
C ARG A 89 -7.48 -3.60 -26.55
N LEU A 90 -6.96 -2.95 -25.52
CA LEU A 90 -5.81 -2.06 -25.59
C LEU A 90 -4.48 -2.82 -25.53
N ARG A 91 -3.47 -2.29 -26.21
CA ARG A 91 -2.05 -2.61 -26.00
C ARG A 91 -1.48 -1.66 -24.95
N ILE A 92 -1.14 -2.20 -23.79
CA ILE A 92 -0.73 -1.43 -22.61
C ILE A 92 0.73 -1.75 -22.31
N LEU A 93 1.55 -0.70 -22.21
CA LEU A 93 2.90 -0.83 -21.66
C LEU A 93 2.89 -0.51 -20.17
N VAL A 94 3.48 -1.37 -19.36
CA VAL A 94 3.65 -1.19 -17.91
C VAL A 94 5.14 -1.10 -17.61
N ALA A 95 5.60 0.05 -17.10
CA ALA A 95 6.96 0.23 -16.59
C ALA A 95 6.93 0.30 -15.06
N GLU A 96 7.58 -0.65 -14.39
CA GLU A 96 7.61 -0.78 -12.93
C GLU A 96 8.88 -1.55 -12.53
N ASP A 97 9.65 -1.07 -11.54
CA ASP A 97 10.93 -1.69 -11.15
C ASP A 97 10.79 -2.81 -10.09
N ASN A 98 9.58 -2.98 -9.56
CA ASN A 98 9.23 -4.03 -8.63
C ASN A 98 8.52 -5.21 -9.32
N GLU A 99 9.16 -6.38 -9.30
CA GLU A 99 8.66 -7.60 -9.94
C GLU A 99 7.30 -8.04 -9.40
N THR A 100 7.07 -7.95 -8.08
CA THR A 100 5.77 -8.26 -7.46
C THR A 100 4.65 -7.41 -8.06
N ASN A 101 4.89 -6.10 -8.20
CA ASN A 101 3.93 -5.16 -8.80
C ASN A 101 3.75 -5.41 -10.29
N LEU A 102 4.83 -5.69 -11.01
CA LEU A 102 4.83 -6.01 -12.43
C LEU A 102 3.96 -7.25 -12.71
N MET A 103 4.15 -8.32 -11.93
CA MET A 103 3.35 -9.55 -11.98
C MET A 103 1.88 -9.27 -11.70
N LEU A 104 1.59 -8.48 -10.65
CA LEU A 104 0.22 -8.14 -10.27
C LEU A 104 -0.49 -7.32 -11.36
N LEU A 105 0.14 -6.26 -11.86
CA LEU A 105 -0.40 -5.39 -12.91
C LEU A 105 -0.62 -6.16 -14.21
N HIS A 106 0.35 -6.98 -14.62
CA HIS A 106 0.21 -7.84 -15.79
C HIS A 106 -1.00 -8.75 -15.67
N GLU A 107 -1.15 -9.45 -14.55
CA GLU A 107 -2.24 -10.40 -14.35
C GLU A 107 -3.61 -9.72 -14.34
N LEU A 108 -3.71 -8.58 -13.67
CA LEU A 108 -4.93 -7.77 -13.63
C LEU A 108 -5.35 -7.31 -15.03
N LEU A 109 -4.41 -6.80 -15.83
CA LEU A 109 -4.69 -6.26 -17.16
C LEU A 109 -4.99 -7.36 -18.20
N VAL A 110 -4.24 -8.46 -18.17
CA VAL A 110 -4.51 -9.62 -19.04
C VAL A 110 -5.85 -10.26 -18.67
N GLY A 111 -6.20 -10.31 -17.38
CA GLY A 111 -7.51 -10.77 -16.90
C GLY A 111 -8.68 -9.94 -17.44
N GLU A 112 -8.46 -8.65 -17.73
CA GLU A 112 -9.42 -7.77 -18.41
C GLU A 112 -9.43 -7.91 -19.94
N GLY A 113 -8.57 -8.74 -20.51
CA GLY A 113 -8.48 -8.99 -21.95
C GLY A 113 -7.57 -8.03 -22.72
N HIS A 114 -6.76 -7.23 -22.03
CA HIS A 114 -5.75 -6.35 -22.66
C HIS A 114 -4.50 -7.11 -23.10
N GLU A 115 -3.77 -6.55 -24.04
CA GLU A 115 -2.43 -7.01 -24.41
C GLU A 115 -1.40 -6.18 -23.64
N VAL A 116 -0.53 -6.85 -22.89
CA VAL A 116 0.33 -6.17 -21.91
C VAL A 116 1.79 -6.44 -22.22
N THR A 117 2.59 -5.38 -22.33
CA THR A 117 4.05 -5.45 -22.35
C THR A 117 4.58 -4.89 -21.04
N THR A 118 5.34 -5.69 -20.30
CA THR A 118 5.93 -5.29 -19.02
C THR A 118 7.41 -4.93 -19.18
N CYS A 119 7.86 -3.91 -18.47
CA CYS A 119 9.24 -3.43 -18.50
C CYS A 119 9.73 -3.18 -17.06
N ALA A 120 10.79 -3.87 -16.66
CA ALA A 120 11.38 -3.77 -15.33
C ALA A 120 12.27 -2.51 -15.12
N SER A 121 12.39 -1.64 -16.12
CA SER A 121 13.18 -0.42 -16.07
C SER A 121 12.68 0.60 -17.10
N GLY A 122 13.05 1.87 -16.90
CA GLY A 122 12.70 2.92 -17.84
C GLY A 122 13.42 2.78 -19.19
N MET A 123 14.65 2.26 -19.20
CA MET A 123 15.35 1.99 -20.45
C MET A 123 14.67 0.87 -21.26
N ALA A 124 14.29 -0.23 -20.61
CA ALA A 124 13.56 -1.30 -21.29
C ALA A 124 12.22 -0.81 -21.87
N ALA A 125 11.55 0.10 -21.15
CA ALA A 125 10.33 0.72 -21.64
C ALA A 125 10.56 1.62 -22.86
N LEU A 126 11.66 2.40 -22.89
CA LEU A 126 12.01 3.20 -24.06
C LEU A 126 12.37 2.35 -25.27
N ASP A 127 13.05 1.23 -25.07
CA ASP A 127 13.35 0.27 -26.14
C ASP A 127 12.05 -0.32 -26.70
N ALA A 128 11.13 -0.76 -25.84
CA ALA A 128 9.81 -1.25 -26.27
C ALA A 128 8.99 -0.17 -27.02
N LEU A 129 9.02 1.08 -26.56
CA LEU A 129 8.37 2.22 -27.20
C LEU A 129 9.00 2.62 -28.54
N ALA A 130 10.21 2.15 -28.84
CA ALA A 130 10.86 2.35 -30.13
C ALA A 130 10.48 1.25 -31.13
N GLU A 131 10.12 0.06 -30.65
CA GLU A 131 9.79 -1.10 -31.48
C GLU A 131 8.31 -1.15 -31.89
N GLN A 132 7.41 -0.70 -31.02
CA GLN A 132 5.96 -0.78 -31.26
C GLN A 132 5.18 0.35 -30.60
N ASP A 133 3.98 0.60 -31.13
CA ASP A 133 3.03 1.56 -30.59
C ASP A 133 2.12 0.92 -29.55
N PHE A 134 1.75 1.72 -28.55
CA PHE A 134 0.85 1.34 -27.46
C PHE A 134 -0.34 2.29 -27.40
N ASP A 135 -1.45 1.81 -26.85
CA ASP A 135 -2.68 2.58 -26.71
C ASP A 135 -2.75 3.26 -25.32
N LEU A 136 -2.00 2.76 -24.33
CA LEU A 136 -1.86 3.33 -22.99
C LEU A 136 -0.51 2.98 -22.36
N LEU A 137 0.10 3.94 -21.65
CA LEU A 137 1.29 3.72 -20.82
C LEU A 137 0.90 3.81 -19.34
N LEU A 138 1.26 2.80 -18.55
CA LEU A 138 1.24 2.84 -17.09
C LEU A 138 2.69 2.89 -16.60
N LEU A 139 3.08 4.02 -16.00
CA LEU A 139 4.47 4.29 -15.64
C LEU A 139 4.61 4.48 -14.14
N ASP A 140 5.46 3.71 -13.46
CA ASP A 140 5.90 4.09 -12.13
C ASP A 140 6.67 5.41 -12.19
N TYR A 141 6.48 6.24 -11.16
CA TYR A 141 7.24 7.48 -11.00
C TYR A 141 8.74 7.20 -10.82
N ASN A 142 9.08 6.15 -10.09
CA ASN A 142 10.47 5.82 -9.77
C ASN A 142 10.84 4.43 -10.31
N LEU A 143 11.56 4.38 -11.45
CA LEU A 143 11.91 3.11 -12.12
C LEU A 143 13.31 2.59 -11.76
N GLY A 144 13.93 3.17 -10.73
CA GLY A 144 15.29 2.86 -10.30
C GLY A 144 16.38 3.46 -11.21
N ASP A 145 16.32 3.21 -12.52
CA ASP A 145 17.28 3.72 -13.51
C ASP A 145 16.96 5.17 -13.96
N MET A 146 15.68 5.53 -14.00
CA MET A 146 15.23 6.88 -14.30
C MET A 146 13.88 7.22 -13.66
N ASP A 147 13.57 8.52 -13.62
CA ASP A 147 12.25 9.04 -13.25
C ASP A 147 11.28 8.79 -14.42
N GLY A 148 10.08 8.26 -14.15
CA GLY A 148 9.06 8.01 -15.17
C GLY A 148 8.63 9.29 -15.91
N VAL A 149 8.77 10.47 -15.30
CA VAL A 149 8.58 11.76 -15.99
C VAL A 149 9.62 11.95 -17.10
N ARG A 150 10.88 11.57 -16.85
CA ARG A 150 11.94 11.65 -17.86
C ARG A 150 11.69 10.65 -18.99
N LEU A 151 11.24 9.44 -18.66
CA LEU A 151 10.82 8.45 -19.66
C LEU A 151 9.73 9.04 -20.56
N LEU A 152 8.65 9.57 -19.98
CA LEU A 152 7.54 10.14 -20.74
C LEU A 152 7.98 11.32 -21.63
N GLN A 153 8.81 12.21 -21.10
CA GLN A 153 9.37 13.34 -21.87
C GLN A 153 10.24 12.85 -23.04
N THR A 154 11.04 11.81 -22.81
CA THR A 154 11.92 11.22 -23.84
C THR A 154 11.10 10.53 -24.92
N TYR A 155 10.07 9.77 -24.53
CA TYR A 155 9.14 9.13 -25.45
C TYR A 155 8.40 10.15 -26.34
N ARG A 156 7.93 11.25 -25.74
CA ARG A 156 7.18 12.30 -26.45
C ARG A 156 8.05 13.19 -27.34
N PHE A 157 9.36 13.22 -27.12
CA PHE A 157 10.25 14.07 -27.90
C PHE A 157 10.21 13.67 -29.38
N GLY A 158 9.64 14.54 -30.22
CA GLY A 158 9.50 14.32 -31.66
C GLY A 158 8.29 13.46 -32.09
N ARG A 159 7.38 13.10 -31.16
CA ARG A 159 6.14 12.38 -31.47
C ARG A 159 4.93 13.31 -31.40
N ILE A 160 4.06 13.24 -32.41
CA ILE A 160 2.83 14.04 -32.51
C ILE A 160 1.66 13.28 -31.84
N ASP A 161 1.54 11.98 -32.09
CA ASP A 161 0.49 11.11 -31.56
C ASP A 161 1.07 10.13 -30.52
N ALA A 162 1.65 10.68 -29.44
CA ALA A 162 2.17 9.87 -28.35
C ALA A 162 1.02 9.28 -27.52
N ALA A 163 1.16 8.00 -27.14
CA ALA A 163 0.19 7.31 -26.30
C ALA A 163 -0.08 8.09 -25.00
N PRO A 164 -1.34 8.10 -24.51
CA PRO A 164 -1.66 8.66 -23.21
C PRO A 164 -0.90 7.90 -22.11
N ALA A 165 -0.43 8.61 -21.09
CA ALA A 165 0.35 8.05 -19.99
C ALA A 165 -0.28 8.35 -18.64
N MET A 166 -0.42 7.30 -17.83
CA MET A 166 -0.90 7.36 -16.46
C MET A 166 0.23 6.97 -15.51
N PHE A 167 0.39 7.72 -14.43
CA PHE A 167 1.43 7.43 -13.45
C PHE A 167 0.93 6.57 -12.30
N LEU A 168 1.76 5.63 -11.87
CA LEU A 168 1.61 4.88 -10.64
C LEU A 168 2.57 5.48 -9.62
N THR A 169 2.12 5.81 -8.41
CA THR A 169 3.02 6.35 -7.37
C THR A 169 2.55 6.05 -5.97
N ALA A 170 3.46 5.80 -5.04
CA ALA A 170 3.15 5.76 -3.61
C ALA A 170 3.28 7.14 -2.94
N ASP A 171 3.76 8.17 -3.65
CA ASP A 171 3.87 9.54 -3.14
C ASP A 171 2.59 10.33 -3.42
N THR A 172 1.93 10.77 -2.35
CA THR A 172 0.69 11.56 -2.38
C THR A 172 0.94 13.05 -2.20
N SER A 173 2.20 13.49 -2.22
CA SER A 173 2.54 14.90 -2.06
C SER A 173 1.95 15.79 -3.16
N GLN A 174 1.55 17.00 -2.78
CA GLN A 174 1.07 18.00 -3.75
C GLN A 174 2.13 18.35 -4.81
N GLN A 175 3.41 18.32 -4.44
CA GLN A 175 4.52 18.60 -5.36
C GLN A 175 4.59 17.55 -6.47
N THR A 176 4.49 16.27 -6.13
CA THR A 176 4.46 15.17 -7.11
C THR A 176 3.21 15.25 -7.99
N ALA A 177 2.04 15.55 -7.41
CA ALA A 177 0.83 15.74 -8.20
C ALA A 177 0.92 16.89 -9.22
N ILE A 178 1.53 18.02 -8.85
CA ILE A 178 1.76 19.15 -9.76
C ILE A 178 2.73 18.73 -10.89
N ARG A 179 3.84 18.10 -10.54
CA ARG A 179 4.87 17.67 -11.51
C ARG A 179 4.33 16.68 -12.54
N LEU A 180 3.51 15.73 -12.10
CA LEU A 180 2.85 14.76 -12.97
C LEU A 180 1.81 15.42 -13.89
N ARG A 181 1.13 16.45 -13.42
CA ARG A 181 0.21 17.25 -14.25
C ARG A 181 0.96 18.03 -15.33
N GLU A 182 2.06 18.68 -14.95
CA GLU A 182 2.86 19.51 -15.86
C GLU A 182 3.57 18.70 -16.95
N CYS A 183 3.88 17.42 -16.69
CA CYS A 183 4.45 16.54 -17.72
C CYS A 183 3.42 16.01 -18.72
N GLY A 184 2.14 16.36 -18.54
CA GLY A 184 1.03 15.99 -19.42
C GLY A 184 0.56 14.55 -19.24
N ALA A 185 0.63 14.01 -18.02
CA ALA A 185 -0.02 12.76 -17.68
C ALA A 185 -1.55 12.89 -17.80
N VAL A 186 -2.22 11.85 -18.27
CA VAL A 186 -3.69 11.82 -18.35
C VAL A 186 -4.33 11.41 -17.02
N GLY A 187 -3.55 10.86 -16.10
CA GLY A 187 -4.01 10.49 -14.77
C GLY A 187 -2.87 10.06 -13.84
N VAL A 188 -3.20 9.94 -12.56
CA VAL A 188 -2.31 9.42 -11.51
C VAL A 188 -3.09 8.43 -10.66
N MET A 189 -2.51 7.26 -10.42
CA MET A 189 -3.02 6.24 -9.51
C MET A 189 -2.07 6.05 -8.35
N TYR A 190 -2.63 6.07 -7.14
CA TYR A 190 -1.86 5.89 -5.92
C TYR A 190 -1.81 4.41 -5.51
N LYS A 191 -0.60 3.90 -5.28
CA LYS A 191 -0.36 2.56 -4.75
C LYS A 191 -0.96 2.47 -3.31
N PRO A 192 -1.62 1.37 -2.90
CA PRO A 192 -1.76 0.10 -3.63
C PRO A 192 -2.79 0.17 -4.77
N ILE A 193 -2.49 -0.50 -5.88
CA ILE A 193 -3.32 -0.54 -7.08
C ILE A 193 -4.29 -1.72 -6.98
N THR A 194 -5.59 -1.45 -7.04
CA THR A 194 -6.63 -2.49 -7.03
C THR A 194 -7.25 -2.65 -8.42
N LEU A 195 -7.78 -3.85 -8.73
CA LEU A 195 -8.47 -4.12 -10.00
C LEU A 195 -9.60 -3.11 -10.27
N ALA A 196 -10.37 -2.76 -9.24
CA ALA A 196 -11.46 -1.81 -9.35
C ALA A 196 -10.97 -0.41 -9.77
N ARG A 197 -9.86 0.08 -9.18
CA ARG A 197 -9.26 1.36 -9.55
C ARG A 197 -8.71 1.34 -10.97
N LEU A 198 -8.03 0.25 -11.35
CA LEU A 198 -7.46 0.09 -12.68
C LEU A 198 -8.54 0.07 -13.76
N ARG A 199 -9.62 -0.70 -13.56
CA ARG A 199 -10.79 -0.73 -14.45
C ARG A 199 -11.44 0.64 -14.62
N MET A 200 -11.64 1.36 -13.51
CA MET A 200 -12.21 2.72 -13.56
C MET A 200 -11.32 3.66 -14.37
N ALA A 201 -10.02 3.64 -14.12
CA ALA A 201 -9.04 4.51 -14.78
C ALA A 201 -8.96 4.25 -16.29
N ILE A 202 -8.93 2.99 -16.72
CA ILE A 202 -8.92 2.61 -18.15
C ILE A 202 -10.23 2.98 -18.83
N ARG A 203 -11.38 2.72 -18.19
CA ARG A 203 -12.70 3.07 -18.75
C ARG A 203 -12.85 4.57 -18.96
N ASP A 204 -12.38 5.35 -17.99
CA ASP A 204 -12.54 6.80 -18.03
C ASP A 204 -11.55 7.46 -19.02
N LEU A 205 -10.46 6.77 -19.40
CA LEU A 205 -9.56 7.15 -20.49
C LEU A 205 -10.29 7.35 -21.83
N GLY A 206 -11.23 6.45 -22.14
CA GLY A 206 -12.06 6.49 -23.37
C GLY A 206 -13.07 7.64 -23.42
N LYS A 207 -13.24 8.38 -22.32
CA LYS A 207 -14.11 9.58 -22.26
C LYS A 207 -13.32 10.89 -22.38
N VAL A 208 -11.99 10.83 -22.33
CA VAL A 208 -11.10 11.99 -22.46
C VAL A 208 -10.83 12.26 -23.94
N ALA A 209 -11.86 12.69 -24.65
CA ALA A 209 -11.71 13.37 -25.95
C ALA A 209 -11.62 14.90 -25.79
N ASP A 210 -11.46 15.41 -24.56
CA ASP A 210 -11.30 16.83 -24.26
C ASP A 210 -10.00 17.08 -23.47
N PRO A 211 -9.00 17.80 -24.02
CA PRO A 211 -7.66 17.98 -23.43
C PRO A 211 -7.61 18.78 -22.11
N GLY A 212 -8.76 19.12 -21.51
CA GLY A 212 -8.87 19.98 -20.32
C GLY A 212 -9.59 19.37 -19.12
N ALA A 213 -10.14 18.16 -19.21
CA ALA A 213 -10.92 17.57 -18.12
C ALA A 213 -10.02 16.79 -17.14
N VAL A 214 -9.59 17.47 -16.07
CA VAL A 214 -8.80 16.88 -14.98
C VAL A 214 -9.72 16.11 -14.04
N PHE A 215 -9.39 14.85 -13.75
CA PHE A 215 -10.03 14.06 -12.69
C PHE A 215 -9.57 14.57 -11.32
N ASP A 216 -10.43 15.34 -10.66
CA ASP A 216 -10.33 15.66 -9.24
C ASP A 216 -11.11 14.61 -8.45
N VAL A 217 -10.39 13.77 -7.69
CA VAL A 217 -10.99 12.80 -6.77
C VAL A 217 -10.87 13.35 -5.35
N SER A 218 -11.61 14.43 -5.09
CA SER A 218 -11.68 15.09 -3.77
C SER A 218 -13.15 15.16 -3.29
N ASP A 219 -13.35 14.61 -2.08
CA ASP A 219 -14.53 14.48 -1.19
C ASP A 219 -15.90 15.15 -1.52
N PRO A 220 -17.03 14.43 -1.31
CA PRO A 220 -18.36 15.02 -1.27
C PRO A 220 -18.72 15.52 0.14
N THR A 221 -18.91 16.84 0.28
CA THR A 221 -19.62 17.44 1.42
C THR A 221 -21.08 16.96 1.45
N PRO A 222 -21.61 16.38 2.54
CA PRO A 222 -23.02 16.01 2.63
C PRO A 222 -23.88 17.00 3.46
N PRO A 223 -25.20 17.00 3.22
CA PRO A 223 -26.15 17.94 3.84
C PRO A 223 -26.62 17.48 5.23
N MET A 224 -27.01 18.45 6.05
CA MET A 224 -27.66 18.29 7.34
C MET A 224 -29.10 17.76 7.19
N ASP A 225 -29.45 16.66 7.88
CA ASP A 225 -30.58 16.67 8.82
C ASP A 225 -30.65 15.40 9.68
N ALA A 226 -31.07 15.59 10.94
CA ALA A 226 -30.89 14.66 12.06
C ALA A 226 -32.17 13.87 12.42
N GLY A 227 -32.01 12.60 12.79
CA GLY A 227 -33.00 11.78 13.48
C GLY A 227 -32.34 10.94 14.61
N PRO A 228 -33.06 10.64 15.71
CA PRO A 228 -32.43 10.18 16.95
C PRO A 228 -32.05 8.69 16.91
N ARG A 229 -30.85 8.36 17.40
CA ARG A 229 -30.31 6.98 17.49
C ARG A 229 -30.34 6.45 18.94
N GLN A 230 -30.77 5.20 19.08
CA GLN A 230 -30.40 4.23 20.13
C GLN A 230 -29.97 2.94 19.37
N THR A 231 -29.01 2.09 19.75
CA THR A 231 -28.36 1.72 21.02
C THR A 231 -26.86 1.41 20.81
N ARG A 232 -26.08 1.40 21.90
CA ARG A 232 -24.62 1.14 21.96
C ARG A 232 -24.21 -0.19 21.28
N PRO A 233 -23.20 -0.21 20.38
CA PRO A 233 -22.67 -1.44 19.80
C PRO A 233 -21.81 -2.22 20.81
N VAL A 234 -21.84 -3.55 20.70
CA VAL A 234 -21.01 -4.47 21.48
C VAL A 234 -19.61 -4.53 20.86
N LEU A 235 -18.57 -4.28 21.66
CA LEU A 235 -17.17 -4.24 21.22
C LEU A 235 -16.49 -5.61 21.37
N THR A 236 -15.85 -6.07 20.30
CA THR A 236 -15.05 -7.31 20.25
C THR A 236 -13.55 -6.97 20.23
N ALA A 237 -12.71 -7.72 20.95
CA ALA A 237 -11.27 -7.49 20.98
C ALA A 237 -10.63 -7.80 19.61
N ILE A 238 -10.05 -6.79 18.96
CA ILE A 238 -9.28 -6.96 17.71
C ILE A 238 -7.86 -7.37 18.08
N VAL A 239 -7.50 -8.62 17.79
CA VAL A 239 -6.09 -9.02 17.71
C VAL A 239 -5.56 -8.35 16.45
N ALA A 240 -4.56 -7.47 16.57
CA ALA A 240 -3.93 -6.86 15.39
C ALA A 240 -3.27 -7.96 14.56
N SER A 241 -3.98 -8.44 13.54
CA SER A 241 -3.48 -9.42 12.59
C SER A 241 -2.28 -8.80 11.86
N PRO A 242 -1.17 -9.53 11.67
CA PRO A 242 0.00 -9.00 10.97
C PRO A 242 -0.26 -8.76 9.47
N ILE A 243 -1.26 -9.45 8.92
CA ILE A 243 -1.72 -9.33 7.54
C ILE A 243 -3.22 -9.06 7.50
N ASP A 244 -3.66 -8.28 6.53
CA ASP A 244 -5.07 -8.03 6.24
C ASP A 244 -5.66 -9.21 5.45
N ALA A 245 -6.60 -9.92 6.06
CA ALA A 245 -7.22 -11.08 5.44
C ALA A 245 -8.04 -10.73 4.20
N SER A 246 -8.63 -9.53 4.12
CA SER A 246 -9.41 -9.17 2.93
C SER A 246 -8.51 -8.98 1.71
N VAL A 247 -7.33 -8.39 1.90
CA VAL A 247 -6.34 -8.22 0.82
C VAL A 247 -5.86 -9.58 0.31
N ILE A 248 -5.61 -10.54 1.21
CA ILE A 248 -5.22 -11.90 0.83
C ILE A 248 -6.31 -12.58 -0.01
N GLU A 249 -7.58 -12.46 0.40
CA GLU A 249 -8.69 -13.04 -0.36
C GLU A 249 -8.89 -12.35 -1.72
N GLU A 250 -8.67 -11.04 -1.82
CA GLU A 250 -8.66 -10.33 -3.10
C GLU A 250 -7.55 -10.84 -4.01
N LEU A 251 -6.31 -11.00 -3.50
CA LEU A 251 -5.18 -11.52 -4.27
C LEU A 251 -5.41 -12.93 -4.80
N LYS A 252 -6.08 -13.80 -4.02
CA LYS A 252 -6.47 -15.15 -4.46
C LYS A 252 -7.46 -15.13 -5.63
N GLN A 253 -8.21 -14.05 -5.80
CA GLN A 253 -9.22 -13.90 -6.85
C GLN A 253 -8.67 -13.20 -8.10
N VAL A 254 -7.45 -12.64 -8.06
CA VAL A 254 -6.85 -11.92 -9.20
C VAL A 254 -6.63 -12.81 -10.42
N SER A 255 -6.19 -14.06 -10.21
CA SER A 255 -5.92 -15.01 -11.28
C SER A 255 -6.61 -16.33 -11.05
N SER A 256 -7.07 -16.96 -12.14
CA SER A 256 -7.49 -18.35 -12.14
C SER A 256 -6.32 -19.34 -12.16
N ARG A 257 -5.08 -18.87 -12.36
CA ARG A 257 -3.88 -19.72 -12.39
C ARG A 257 -3.45 -20.10 -10.97
N PRO A 258 -3.38 -21.40 -10.63
CA PRO A 258 -3.07 -21.84 -9.27
C PRO A 258 -1.64 -21.49 -8.80
N GLU A 259 -0.71 -21.29 -9.73
CA GLU A 259 0.68 -20.91 -9.47
C GLU A 259 0.89 -19.40 -9.24
N PHE A 260 -0.04 -18.55 -9.69
CA PHE A 260 0.12 -17.09 -9.62
C PHE A 260 0.23 -16.60 -8.18
N PHE A 261 -0.76 -16.93 -7.34
CA PHE A 261 -0.82 -16.45 -5.97
C PHE A 261 0.39 -16.92 -5.13
N PRO A 262 0.82 -18.19 -5.18
CA PRO A 262 2.05 -18.62 -4.52
C PRO A 262 3.30 -17.88 -4.99
N ASN A 263 3.48 -17.69 -6.30
CA ASN A 263 4.64 -17.00 -6.84
C ASN A 263 4.66 -15.53 -6.42
N LEU A 264 3.52 -14.84 -6.48
CA LEU A 264 3.37 -13.46 -6.03
C LEU A 264 3.75 -13.29 -4.55
N LEU A 265 3.27 -14.19 -3.67
CA LEU A 265 3.61 -14.11 -2.25
C LEU A 265 5.08 -14.42 -1.96
N LEU A 266 5.68 -15.36 -2.70
CA LEU A 266 7.10 -15.69 -2.58
C LEU A 266 7.97 -14.49 -3.00
N GLU A 267 7.62 -13.85 -4.13
CA GLU A 267 8.35 -12.68 -4.61
C GLU A 267 8.19 -11.49 -3.66
N ALA A 268 6.98 -11.22 -3.18
CA ALA A 268 6.75 -10.21 -2.16
C ALA A 268 7.56 -10.46 -0.87
N CYS A 269 7.69 -11.71 -0.44
CA CYS A 269 8.52 -12.07 0.71
C CYS A 269 10.03 -11.82 0.46
N ASN A 270 10.50 -11.99 -0.78
CA ASN A 270 11.88 -11.69 -1.17
C ASN A 270 12.09 -10.18 -1.21
N ASP A 271 11.16 -9.44 -1.79
CA ASP A 271 11.17 -7.97 -1.86
C ASP A 271 11.16 -7.32 -0.49
N ILE A 272 10.28 -7.77 0.41
CA ILE A 272 10.24 -7.30 1.79
C ILE A 272 11.59 -7.51 2.47
N ARG A 273 12.21 -8.69 2.32
CA ARG A 273 13.52 -8.99 2.91
C ARG A 273 14.62 -8.10 2.34
N ARG A 274 14.63 -7.92 1.02
CA ARG A 274 15.60 -7.05 0.31
C ARG A 274 15.51 -5.61 0.81
N ASN A 275 14.32 -5.02 0.81
CA ASN A 275 14.11 -3.63 1.24
C ASN A 275 14.47 -3.43 2.73
N VAL A 276 14.09 -4.35 3.61
CA VAL A 276 14.44 -4.28 5.03
C VAL A 276 15.96 -4.40 5.26
N GLY A 277 16.63 -5.23 4.46
CA GLY A 277 18.09 -5.32 4.44
C GLY A 277 18.75 -4.01 4.02
N GLN A 278 18.26 -3.39 2.94
CA GLN A 278 18.74 -2.08 2.47
C GLN A 278 18.53 -0.98 3.50
N ILE A 279 17.35 -0.91 4.14
CA ILE A 279 17.09 0.05 5.22
C ILE A 279 18.08 -0.16 6.37
N SER A 280 18.31 -1.41 6.77
CA SER A 280 19.21 -1.73 7.88
C SER A 280 20.66 -1.34 7.58
N ALA A 281 21.14 -1.61 6.36
CA ALA A 281 22.46 -1.19 5.91
C ALA A 281 22.59 0.34 5.84
N ALA A 282 21.62 1.02 5.23
CA ALA A 282 21.61 2.48 5.10
C ALA A 282 21.54 3.19 6.46
N LEU A 283 20.82 2.63 7.44
CA LEU A 283 20.81 3.12 8.83
C LEU A 283 22.20 3.00 9.49
N ALA A 284 22.89 1.86 9.30
CA ALA A 284 24.23 1.65 9.86
C ALA A 284 25.27 2.59 9.24
N GLU A 285 25.17 2.86 7.94
CA GLU A 285 26.05 3.75 7.18
C GLU A 285 25.66 5.23 7.27
N ARG A 286 24.54 5.57 7.93
CA ARG A 286 24.02 6.94 8.07
C ARG A 286 23.61 7.59 6.74
N HIS A 287 23.22 6.77 5.76
CA HIS A 287 22.70 7.20 4.45
C HIS A 287 21.18 7.42 4.50
N TYR A 288 20.72 8.49 5.14
CA TYR A 288 19.28 8.71 5.41
C TYR A 288 18.39 8.95 4.18
N ALA A 289 18.95 9.37 3.05
CA ALA A 289 18.20 9.44 1.80
C ALA A 289 17.82 8.02 1.34
N ALA A 290 18.80 7.13 1.26
CA ALA A 290 18.59 5.72 0.91
C ALA A 290 17.65 4.99 1.88
N VAL A 291 17.64 5.35 3.18
CA VAL A 291 16.64 4.84 4.14
C VAL A 291 15.23 5.19 3.71
N ARG A 292 14.98 6.43 3.26
CA ARG A 292 13.66 6.87 2.83
C ARG A 292 13.24 6.21 1.53
N ASP A 293 14.16 6.08 0.58
CA ASP A 293 13.90 5.42 -0.71
C ASP A 293 13.53 3.95 -0.50
N ALA A 294 14.31 3.21 0.30
CA ALA A 294 14.02 1.82 0.62
C ALA A 294 12.78 1.65 1.51
N ALA A 295 12.49 2.60 2.40
CA ALA A 295 11.24 2.60 3.17
C ALA A 295 10.02 2.86 2.26
N HIS A 296 10.13 3.73 1.26
CA HIS A 296 9.08 3.96 0.28
C HIS A 296 8.76 2.69 -0.51
N ALA A 297 9.79 2.01 -1.02
CA ALA A 297 9.66 0.72 -1.70
C ALA A 297 9.05 -0.36 -0.78
N LEU A 298 9.51 -0.45 0.47
CA LEU A 298 8.93 -1.36 1.47
C LEU A 298 7.45 -1.09 1.71
N LYS A 299 7.03 0.18 1.79
CA LYS A 299 5.64 0.57 2.01
C LYS A 299 4.74 0.09 0.87
N GLY A 300 5.21 0.20 -0.38
CA GLY A 300 4.51 -0.27 -1.58
C GLY A 300 4.25 -1.78 -1.52
N VAL A 301 5.31 -2.58 -1.61
CA VAL A 301 5.20 -4.06 -1.63
C VAL A 301 4.45 -4.60 -0.41
N SER A 302 4.63 -3.99 0.76
CA SER A 302 3.89 -4.39 1.97
C SER A 302 2.40 -4.07 1.87
N GLY A 303 2.02 -2.98 1.21
CA GLY A 303 0.64 -2.60 0.96
C GLY A 303 -0.05 -3.59 0.03
N ASP A 304 0.63 -4.00 -1.04
CA ASP A 304 0.07 -4.89 -2.06
C ASP A 304 -0.23 -6.29 -1.52
N VAL A 305 0.50 -6.76 -0.50
CA VAL A 305 0.23 -8.04 0.20
C VAL A 305 -0.47 -7.88 1.55
N GLY A 306 -0.98 -6.68 1.87
CA GLY A 306 -1.74 -6.44 3.10
C GLY A 306 -0.92 -6.55 4.39
N ALA A 307 0.40 -6.38 4.33
CA ALA A 307 1.30 -6.39 5.49
C ALA A 307 1.23 -5.08 6.30
N VAL A 308 0.10 -4.88 6.99
CA VAL A 308 -0.30 -3.63 7.67
C VAL A 308 0.80 -3.07 8.59
N ARG A 309 1.47 -3.94 9.36
CA ARG A 309 2.51 -3.50 10.31
C ARG A 309 3.75 -2.96 9.60
N LEU A 310 4.15 -3.55 8.48
CA LEU A 310 5.29 -3.08 7.70
C LEU A 310 4.97 -1.78 6.98
N VAL A 311 3.75 -1.63 6.44
CA VAL A 311 3.26 -0.36 5.87
C VAL A 311 3.38 0.79 6.90
N ALA A 312 2.94 0.55 8.13
CA ALA A 312 3.01 1.55 9.20
C ALA A 312 4.46 1.90 9.57
N LEU A 313 5.34 0.89 9.73
CA LEU A 313 6.76 1.13 10.05
C LEU A 313 7.50 1.88 8.93
N ALA A 314 7.24 1.50 7.68
CA ALA A 314 7.79 2.17 6.51
C ALA A 314 7.35 3.63 6.42
N GLY A 315 6.06 3.90 6.65
CA GLY A 315 5.54 5.28 6.74
C GLY A 315 6.22 6.11 7.83
N ASN A 316 6.46 5.51 9.00
CA ASN A 316 7.16 6.19 10.10
C ASN A 316 8.63 6.49 9.75
N LEU A 317 9.33 5.58 9.09
CA LEU A 317 10.71 5.80 8.65
C LEU A 317 10.84 6.91 7.62
N MET A 318 9.86 7.03 6.72
CA MET A 318 9.81 8.13 5.75
C MET A 318 9.63 9.49 6.44
N ALA A 319 8.76 9.55 7.46
CA ALA A 319 8.45 10.77 8.22
C ALA A 319 9.51 11.12 9.28
N ALA A 320 10.36 10.17 9.67
CA ALA A 320 11.35 10.36 10.72
C ALA A 320 12.38 11.45 10.36
N THR A 321 12.70 12.27 11.34
CA THR A 321 13.77 13.26 11.27
C THR A 321 15.14 12.56 11.30
N ARG A 322 16.17 13.28 10.85
CA ARG A 322 17.55 12.77 10.90
C ARG A 322 17.98 12.42 12.33
N GLU A 323 17.64 13.25 13.29
CA GLU A 323 17.98 13.06 14.71
C GLU A 323 17.34 11.79 15.28
N GLU A 324 16.07 11.51 14.94
CA GLU A 324 15.38 10.29 15.33
C GLU A 324 16.00 9.04 14.70
N LEU A 325 16.37 9.10 13.42
CA LEU A 325 17.06 7.99 12.73
C LEU A 325 18.43 7.72 13.34
N GLU A 326 19.18 8.76 13.73
CA GLU A 326 20.49 8.64 14.39
C GLU A 326 20.39 8.02 15.78
N THR A 327 19.49 8.55 16.61
CA THR A 327 19.39 8.20 18.02
C THR A 327 18.78 6.82 18.23
N ALA A 328 17.91 6.37 17.30
CA ALA A 328 17.15 5.13 17.42
C ALA A 328 17.48 4.08 16.35
N HIS A 329 18.61 4.16 15.64
CA HIS A 329 18.92 3.22 14.54
C HIS A 329 18.83 1.73 14.92
N LEU A 330 19.42 1.29 16.04
CA LEU A 330 19.34 -0.11 16.51
C LEU A 330 17.90 -0.56 16.78
N ARG A 331 17.08 0.36 17.27
CA ARG A 331 15.68 0.10 17.56
C ARG A 331 14.88 -0.05 16.27
N TRP A 332 15.07 0.85 15.30
CA TRP A 332 14.44 0.75 13.99
C TRP A 332 14.75 -0.59 13.32
N SER A 333 16.02 -1.01 13.33
CA SER A 333 16.42 -2.31 12.79
C SER A 333 15.76 -3.48 13.51
N ALA A 334 15.63 -3.44 14.85
CA ALA A 334 14.98 -4.49 15.61
C ALA A 334 13.45 -4.56 15.35
N ASP A 335 12.78 -3.40 15.33
CA ASP A 335 11.34 -3.31 15.07
C ASP A 335 11.00 -3.79 13.65
N LEU A 336 11.82 -3.43 12.66
CA LEU A 336 11.71 -3.93 11.28
C LEU A 336 11.94 -5.44 11.22
N ALA A 337 13.03 -5.95 11.78
CA ALA A 337 13.35 -7.38 11.73
C ALA A 337 12.22 -8.24 12.33
N GLU A 338 11.65 -7.82 13.46
CA GLU A 338 10.54 -8.54 14.08
C GLU A 338 9.26 -8.43 13.27
N ALA A 339 8.92 -7.25 12.76
CA ALA A 339 7.74 -7.08 11.91
C ALA A 339 7.85 -7.92 10.62
N THR A 340 9.02 -7.93 9.99
CA THR A 340 9.31 -8.75 8.81
C THR A 340 9.17 -10.23 9.12
N ARG A 341 9.76 -10.70 10.22
CA ARG A 341 9.67 -12.11 10.64
C ARG A 341 8.22 -12.55 10.84
N VAL A 342 7.43 -11.77 11.57
CA VAL A 342 6.02 -12.09 11.83
C VAL A 342 5.20 -12.06 10.55
N THR A 343 5.43 -11.06 9.68
CA THR A 343 4.71 -10.92 8.41
C THR A 343 5.01 -12.08 7.47
N ILE A 344 6.29 -12.43 7.27
CA ILE A 344 6.68 -13.53 6.38
C ILE A 344 6.09 -14.86 6.86
N ILE A 345 6.10 -15.13 8.17
CA ILE A 345 5.46 -16.34 8.71
C ILE A 345 3.95 -16.35 8.42
N ALA A 346 3.29 -15.19 8.49
CA ALA A 346 1.86 -15.10 8.19
C ALA A 346 1.59 -15.31 6.69
N LEU A 347 2.36 -14.67 5.79
CA LEU A 347 2.24 -14.86 4.35
C LEU A 347 2.54 -16.30 3.93
N GLN A 348 3.56 -16.93 4.52
CA GLN A 348 3.91 -18.34 4.24
C GLN A 348 2.83 -19.33 4.67
N LYS A 349 1.98 -18.98 5.65
CA LYS A 349 0.84 -19.84 6.04
C LYS A 349 -0.30 -19.80 5.04
N GLU A 350 -0.37 -18.77 4.21
CA GLU A 350 -1.37 -18.67 3.13
C GLU A 350 -0.95 -19.47 1.89
N LEU A 351 0.31 -19.91 1.81
CA LEU A 351 0.80 -20.74 0.71
C LEU A 351 0.23 -22.17 0.81
N PRO A 352 -0.14 -22.79 -0.33
CA PRO A 352 -0.50 -24.20 -0.38
C PRO A 352 0.62 -25.11 0.16
N GLU A 353 0.26 -26.27 0.72
CA GLU A 353 1.24 -27.27 1.15
C GLU A 353 2.11 -27.72 -0.05
N GLY A 354 3.43 -27.50 0.04
CA GLY A 354 4.40 -27.87 -1.00
C GLY A 354 5.01 -26.70 -1.79
N SER A 355 4.45 -25.49 -1.70
CA SER A 355 4.94 -24.31 -2.45
C SER A 355 6.32 -23.82 -1.99
N VAL A 356 6.70 -24.09 -0.74
CA VAL A 356 8.00 -23.65 -0.17
C VAL A 356 9.19 -24.40 -0.81
N ALA A 357 8.98 -25.62 -1.30
CA ALA A 357 10.02 -26.43 -1.93
C ALA A 357 10.38 -25.92 -3.35
N LEU A 358 9.46 -25.24 -4.03
CA LEU A 358 9.65 -24.74 -5.40
C LEU A 358 10.61 -23.55 -5.47
N SER A 359 10.83 -22.80 -4.37
CA SER A 359 11.77 -21.66 -4.37
C SER A 359 13.25 -22.07 -4.54
N ALA A 360 13.61 -23.33 -4.23
CA ALA A 360 14.96 -23.83 -4.42
C ALA A 360 15.22 -24.32 -5.86
N ASP A 361 14.20 -24.85 -6.54
CA ASP A 361 14.31 -25.40 -7.89
C ASP A 361 13.95 -24.37 -8.99
N ALA A 362 13.01 -23.46 -8.76
CA ALA A 362 12.61 -22.46 -9.75
C ALA A 362 13.72 -21.44 -10.06
N ALA A 363 14.59 -21.14 -9.09
CA ALA A 363 15.79 -20.31 -9.30
C ALA A 363 16.80 -20.95 -10.27
N ALA A 364 16.75 -22.28 -10.45
CA ALA A 364 17.61 -23.00 -11.40
C ALA A 364 17.01 -23.11 -12.81
N SER A 365 15.69 -22.94 -12.97
CA SER A 365 15.00 -23.13 -14.26
C SER A 365 14.71 -21.83 -15.03
N LEU A 366 14.91 -20.66 -14.43
CA LEU A 366 14.77 -19.35 -15.09
C LEU A 366 16.08 -18.79 -15.69
N GLN A 367 17.16 -19.60 -15.74
CA GLN A 367 18.45 -19.22 -16.35
C GLN A 367 18.77 -19.94 -17.67
N LEU A 368 17.85 -20.72 -18.23
CA LEU A 368 18.01 -21.34 -19.54
C LEU A 368 16.66 -21.36 -20.26
N ASP A 369 16.40 -20.32 -21.04
CA ASP A 369 16.17 -20.42 -22.49
C ASP A 369 16.07 -19.04 -23.14
#